data_AF-A0A1G7HEK4-F1
#
_entry.id   AF-A0A1G7HEK4-F1
#
_cell.length_a   1.000
_cell.length_b   1.000
_cell.length_c   1.000
_cell.angle_alpha   90.00
_cell.angle_beta   90.00
_cell.angle_gamma   90.00
#
_symmetry.space_group_name_H-M   'P 1'
#
loop_
_entity.id
_entity.type
_entity.pdbx_description
1 polymer ?
#
loop_
_entity_poly.entity_id
_entity_poly.type
_entity_poly.pdbx_seq_one_letter_code
_entity_poly.pdbx_strand_id
1 'polypeptide(L)' 'MSFRPKYITFDCYGTLTRFRMGEMTRDIFADRIPAEQMEQFIADFTAYRFDEVLGDWQPYEVVLKNAVRRLCRKWKI' A
#
# COMPACT_ATOMS: atom_id res chain seq x y z
N MET A 1 -30.90 10.00 32.84
CA MET A 1 -29.66 9.21 33.02
C MET A 1 -28.74 9.50 31.84
N SER A 2 -27.49 9.87 32.09
CA SER A 2 -26.50 10.13 31.03
C SER A 2 -25.84 8.81 30.62
N PHE A 3 -25.77 8.55 29.32
CA PHE A 3 -25.10 7.38 28.76
C PHE A 3 -23.57 7.48 28.97
N ARG A 4 -22.95 6.44 29.53
CA ARG A 4 -21.48 6.33 29.68
C ARG A 4 -20.98 5.05 29.00
N PRO A 5 -20.18 5.15 27.92
CA PRO A 5 -19.69 3.97 27.22
C PRO A 5 -18.74 3.13 28.10
N LYS A 6 -18.81 1.80 27.95
CA LYS A 6 -17.90 0.83 28.59
C LYS A 6 -16.57 0.68 27.85
N TYR A 7 -16.60 0.86 26.54
CA TYR A 7 -15.43 0.81 25.66
C TYR A 7 -15.47 2.00 24.72
N ILE A 8 -14.31 2.62 24.52
CA ILE A 8 -14.10 3.65 23.51
C ILE A 8 -12.92 3.15 22.68
N THR A 9 -13.17 2.88 21.40
CA THR A 9 -12.11 2.52 20.46
C THR A 9 -11.90 3.71 19.54
N PHE A 10 -10.65 4.15 19.43
CA PHE A 10 -10.25 5.10 18.40
C PHE A 10 -9.63 4.30 17.26
N ASP A 11 -10.01 4.64 16.04
CA ASP A 11 -9.21 4.26 14.90
C ASP A 11 -7.85 4.96 15.02
N CYS A 12 -6.75 4.19 15.13
CA CYS A 12 -5.40 4.74 15.10
C CYS A 12 -5.06 5.37 13.73
N TYR A 13 -5.90 5.18 12.72
CA TYR A 13 -5.79 5.82 11.41
C TYR A 13 -6.59 7.12 11.33
N GLY A 14 -6.52 7.95 12.38
CA GLY A 14 -7.37 9.15 12.61
C GLY A 14 -7.57 10.15 11.46
N THR A 15 -6.89 10.03 10.32
CA THR A 15 -7.14 10.80 9.08
C THR A 15 -6.73 10.06 7.80
N LEU A 16 -6.57 8.74 7.80
CA LEU A 16 -6.02 8.00 6.66
C LEU A 16 -7.10 7.70 5.58
N THR A 17 -8.02 8.64 5.37
CA THR A 17 -8.99 8.60 4.26
C THR A 17 -8.29 8.63 2.91
N ARG A 18 -7.08 9.21 2.83
CA ARG A 18 -6.26 9.26 1.63
C ARG A 18 -4.92 8.59 1.82
N PHE A 19 -4.86 7.30 1.50
CA PHE A 19 -3.62 6.54 1.49
C PHE A 19 -2.90 6.68 0.14
N ARG A 20 -1.93 7.60 0.07
CA ARG A 20 -1.26 8.07 -1.17
C ARG A 20 -0.25 7.09 -1.79
N MET A 21 -0.56 5.79 -1.80
CA MET A 21 0.37 4.77 -2.30
C MET A 21 0.65 4.92 -3.80
N GLY A 22 -0.37 5.20 -4.62
CA GLY A 22 -0.17 5.41 -6.06
C GLY A 22 0.67 6.64 -6.37
N GLU A 23 0.43 7.74 -5.67
CA GLU A 23 1.20 8.99 -5.82
C GLU A 23 2.66 8.79 -5.42
N MET A 24 2.93 8.19 -4.25
CA MET A 24 4.32 7.90 -3.84
C MET A 24 5.02 6.93 -4.80
N THR A 25 4.30 5.93 -5.32
CA THR A 25 4.87 4.99 -6.30
C THR A 25 5.28 5.72 -7.57
N ARG A 26 4.45 6.64 -8.06
CA ARG A 26 4.78 7.49 -9.20
C ARG A 26 6.04 8.29 -8.94
N ASP A 27 6.11 8.96 -7.79
CA ASP A 27 7.23 9.84 -7.46
C ASP A 27 8.55 9.06 -7.32
N ILE A 28 8.52 7.86 -6.71
CA ILE A 28 9.71 7.03 -6.47
C ILE A 28 10.26 6.38 -7.74
N PHE A 29 9.39 6.06 -8.71
CA PHE A 29 9.75 5.30 -9.91
C PHE A 29 9.70 6.12 -11.21
N ALA A 30 9.50 7.43 -11.13
CA ALA A 30 9.38 8.32 -12.30
C ALA A 30 10.61 8.29 -13.23
N ASP A 31 11.78 7.98 -12.70
CA ASP A 31 13.05 7.86 -13.43
C ASP A 31 13.24 6.49 -14.11
N ARG A 32 12.48 5.47 -13.70
CA ARG A 32 12.66 4.06 -14.14
C ARG A 32 11.52 3.55 -15.00
N ILE A 33 10.33 4.11 -14.84
CA ILE A 33 9.12 3.66 -15.52
C ILE A 33 8.64 4.76 -16.47
N PRO A 34 8.52 4.48 -17.78
CA PRO A 34 7.94 5.42 -18.73
C PRO A 34 6.54 5.85 -18.32
N ALA A 35 6.20 7.13 -18.52
CA ALA A 35 4.96 7.73 -18.04
C ALA A 35 3.71 7.00 -18.56
N GLU A 36 3.76 6.48 -19.80
CA GLU A 36 2.69 5.72 -20.43
C GLU A 36 2.45 4.34 -19.78
N GLN A 37 3.42 3.82 -19.03
CA GLN A 37 3.32 2.53 -18.34
C GLN A 37 3.07 2.66 -16.83
N MET A 38 3.13 3.88 -16.29
CA MET A 38 3.04 4.15 -14.86
C MET A 38 1.71 3.66 -14.24
N GLU A 39 0.58 3.83 -14.92
CA GLU A 39 -0.71 3.34 -14.40
C GLU A 39 -0.73 1.82 -14.23
N GLN A 40 -0.18 1.08 -15.21
CA GLN A 40 -0.09 -0.38 -15.13
C GLN A 40 0.88 -0.81 -14.03
N PHE A 41 1.99 -0.09 -13.86
CA PHE A 41 2.95 -0.34 -12.78
C PHE A 41 2.30 -0.17 -11.39
N ILE A 42 1.50 0.89 -11.21
CA ILE A 42 0.75 1.14 -9.97
C ILE A 42 -0.34 0.09 -9.75
N ALA A 43 -1.04 -0.34 -10.81
CA ALA A 43 -2.04 -1.40 -10.74
C ALA A 43 -1.42 -2.73 -10.30
N ASP A 44 -0.27 -3.11 -10.88
CA ASP A 44 0.47 -4.30 -10.49
C ASP A 44 0.97 -4.22 -9.05
N PHE A 45 1.48 -3.06 -8.62
CA PHE A 45 1.90 -2.87 -7.24
C PHE A 45 0.74 -3.05 -6.27
N THR A 46 -0.44 -2.55 -6.65
CA THR A 46 -1.66 -2.72 -5.85
C THR A 46 -2.07 -4.18 -5.75
N ALA A 47 -2.02 -4.93 -6.86
CA ALA A 47 -2.28 -6.36 -6.85
C ALA A 47 -1.29 -7.13 -5.96
N TYR A 48 0.01 -6.84 -6.04
CA TYR A 48 1.01 -7.50 -5.20
C TYR A 48 0.86 -7.18 -3.72
N ARG A 49 0.52 -5.94 -3.34
CA ARG A 49 0.22 -5.60 -1.94
C ARG A 49 -1.03 -6.30 -1.44
N PHE A 50 -2.06 -6.41 -2.28
CA PHE A 50 -3.30 -7.11 -1.93
C PHE A 50 -3.03 -8.60 -1.72
N ASP A 51 -2.30 -9.25 -2.61
CA ASP A 51 -1.94 -10.66 -2.50
C ASP A 51 -1.10 -10.94 -1.24
N GLU A 52 -0.14 -10.07 -0.93
CA GLU A 52 0.78 -10.23 0.22
C GLU A 52 0.07 -10.18 1.59
N VAL A 53 -1.07 -9.47 1.69
CA VAL A 53 -1.86 -9.41 2.93
C VAL A 53 -2.83 -10.59 3.11
N LEU A 54 -2.97 -11.46 2.11
CA LEU A 54 -3.82 -12.66 2.22
C LEU A 54 -3.13 -13.82 2.96
N GLY A 55 -1.82 -13.71 3.22
CA GLY A 55 -1.05 -14.70 3.98
C GLY A 55 -1.10 -14.48 5.49
N ASP A 56 -0.16 -15.13 6.20
CA ASP A 56 0.03 -14.93 7.63
C ASP A 56 0.28 -13.46 7.98
N TRP A 57 -0.12 -13.07 9.19
CA TRP A 57 0.10 -11.71 9.65
C TRP A 57 1.59 -11.36 9.64
N GLN A 58 1.90 -10.17 9.12
CA GLN A 58 3.23 -9.60 9.09
C GLN A 58 3.16 -8.06 9.24
N PRO A 59 4.22 -7.41 9.74
CA PRO A 59 4.26 -5.96 9.80
C PRO A 59 4.09 -5.33 8.41
N TYR A 60 3.36 -4.23 8.34
CA TYR A 60 3.00 -3.60 7.05
C TYR A 60 4.22 -3.21 6.20
N GLU A 61 5.34 -2.82 6.82
CA GLU A 61 6.58 -2.55 6.09
C GLU A 61 7.14 -3.79 5.36
N VAL A 62 6.91 -4.99 5.91
CA VAL A 62 7.35 -6.25 5.29
C VAL A 62 6.47 -6.54 4.07
N VAL A 63 5.15 -6.32 4.19
CA VAL A 63 4.19 -6.39 3.07
C VAL A 63 4.66 -5.50 1.91
N LEU A 64 4.99 -4.24 2.21
CA LEU A 64 5.46 -3.29 1.19
C LEU A 64 6.78 -3.74 0.55
N LYS A 65 7.78 -4.12 1.36
CA LYS A 65 9.09 -4.58 0.87
C LYS A 65 8.94 -5.80 -0.04
N ASN A 66 8.10 -6.77 0.32
CA ASN A 66 7.88 -7.97 -0.48
C ASN A 66 7.13 -7.66 -1.77
N ALA A 67 6.06 -6.86 -1.70
CA ALA A 67 5.30 -6.44 -2.88
C ALA A 67 6.17 -5.67 -3.89
N VAL A 68 6.99 -4.71 -3.42
CA VAL A 68 7.92 -3.95 -4.29
C VAL A 68 8.96 -4.87 -4.94
N ARG A 69 9.54 -5.82 -4.19
CA ARG A 69 10.50 -6.79 -4.78
C ARG A 69 9.86 -7.65 -5.86
N ARG A 70 8.62 -8.10 -5.66
CA ARG A 70 7.86 -8.86 -6.67
C ARG A 70 7.55 -8.01 -7.90
N LEU A 71 7.13 -6.76 -7.69
CA LEU A 71 6.91 -5.79 -8.74
C LEU A 71 8.17 -5.52 -9.59
N CYS A 72 9.28 -5.16 -8.95
CA CYS A 72 10.54 -4.85 -9.65
C CYS A 72 11.02 -6.06 -10.46
N ARG A 73 10.90 -7.28 -9.93
CA ARG A 73 11.20 -8.52 -10.68
C ARG A 73 10.33 -8.70 -11.92
N LYS A 74 9.02 -8.43 -11.84
CA LYS A 74 8.10 -8.48 -12.99
C LYS A 74 8.53 -7.49 -14.08
N TRP A 75 8.89 -6.27 -13.67
CA TRP A 75 9.21 -5.15 -14.56
C TRP A 75 10.67 -5.07 -14.98
N LYS A 76 11.53 -5.95 -14.44
CA LYS A 76 12.97 -6.02 -14.71
C LYS A 76 13.70 -4.71 -14.44
N ILE A 77 13.39 -4.09 -13.30
CA ILE A 77 14.05 -2.88 -12.77
C ILE A 77 14.73 -3.12 -11.43
#